data_AF-A0A923HHR7-F1
#
_entry.id   AF-A0A923HHR7-F1
#
_cell.length_a   1.000
_cell.length_b   1.000
_cell.length_c   1.000
_cell.angle_alpha   90.00
_cell.angle_beta   90.00
_cell.angle_gamma   90.00
#
_symmetry.space_group_name_H-M   'P 1'
#
loop_
_entity.id
_entity.type
_entity.pdbx_description
1 polymer ?
#
loop_
_entity_poly.entity_id
_entity_poly.type
_entity_poly.pdbx_seq_one_letter_code
_entity_poly.pdbx_strand_id
1 'polypeptide(L)'
;MTATLKYIVVILFACINLSALAAEQGTAEEAKALVAKAIESMKKQGIENTIADINKKDGGYQDRDLYVVVYDLNAKNLAQINPKMIGKNMIDLKDADGKYFIRERIEIANKKGSGWQDYKFVNPVTKQIEPKSMYIEKYETVIVGCGFYKKN
;
A
#
# COMPACT_ATOMS: atom_id res chain seq x y z
N MET A 1 -49.53 59.76 7.11
CA MET A 1 -49.61 58.28 7.25
C MET A 1 -48.77 57.65 6.16
N THR A 2 -47.50 57.35 6.43
CA THR A 2 -46.59 56.69 5.49
C THR A 2 -46.01 55.48 6.20
N ALA A 3 -46.45 54.29 5.80
CA ALA A 3 -45.89 53.03 6.29
C ALA A 3 -44.88 52.53 5.25
N THR A 4 -43.61 52.52 5.61
CA THR A 4 -42.52 51.96 4.80
C THR A 4 -42.32 50.50 5.21
N LEU A 5 -42.63 49.57 4.30
CA LEU A 5 -42.41 48.13 4.48
C LEU A 5 -40.93 47.82 4.24
N LYS A 6 -40.21 47.40 5.28
CA LYS A 6 -38.83 46.93 5.18
C LYS A 6 -38.83 45.43 4.90
N TYR A 7 -38.36 45.03 3.72
CA TYR A 7 -38.12 43.63 3.37
C TYR A 7 -36.90 43.11 4.15
N ILE A 8 -37.11 42.12 5.01
CA ILE A 8 -36.05 41.34 5.64
C ILE A 8 -35.62 40.28 4.62
N VAL A 9 -34.45 40.44 4.02
CA VAL A 9 -33.79 39.41 3.23
C VAL A 9 -33.11 38.45 4.21
N VAL A 10 -33.70 37.27 4.41
CA VAL A 10 -33.04 36.17 5.10
C VAL A 10 -32.14 35.47 4.09
N ILE A 11 -30.85 35.81 4.09
CA ILE A 11 -29.84 35.05 3.35
C ILE A 11 -29.57 33.76 4.14
N LEU A 12 -30.20 32.67 3.70
CA LEU A 12 -29.92 31.34 4.20
C LEU A 12 -28.53 30.92 3.69
N PHE A 13 -27.52 31.04 4.54
CA PHE A 13 -26.19 30.46 4.29
C PHE A 13 -26.32 28.94 4.35
N ALA A 14 -26.53 28.30 3.19
CA ALA A 14 -26.35 26.87 3.04
C ALA A 14 -24.84 26.58 3.14
N CYS A 15 -24.38 26.16 4.32
CA CYS A 15 -23.06 25.57 4.48
C CYS A 15 -23.00 24.30 3.64
N ILE A 16 -22.51 24.41 2.40
CA ILE A 16 -22.09 23.26 1.62
C ILE A 16 -20.87 22.71 2.35
N ASN A 17 -21.07 21.66 3.14
CA ASN A 17 -19.99 20.85 3.65
C ASN A 17 -19.30 20.20 2.44
N LEU A 18 -18.26 20.86 1.91
CA LEU A 18 -17.25 20.16 1.13
C LEU A 18 -16.49 19.28 2.14
N SER A 19 -17.06 18.13 2.45
CA SER A 19 -16.26 17.02 2.97
C SER A 19 -15.19 16.77 1.92
N ALA A 20 -13.96 17.18 2.23
CA ALA A 20 -12.79 16.75 1.50
C ALA A 20 -12.89 15.24 1.40
N LEU A 21 -13.10 14.72 0.18
CA LEU A 21 -13.23 13.31 -0.07
C LEU A 21 -11.85 12.70 0.20
N ALA A 22 -11.58 12.39 1.48
CA ALA A 22 -10.42 11.61 1.84
C ALA A 22 -10.55 10.30 1.06
N ALA A 23 -9.65 10.08 0.11
CA ALA A 23 -9.64 8.85 -0.66
C ALA A 23 -9.61 7.70 0.35
N GLU A 24 -10.55 6.76 0.21
CA GLU A 24 -10.65 5.64 1.14
C GLU A 24 -9.31 4.88 1.16
N GLN A 25 -8.87 4.37 2.31
CA GLN A 25 -7.70 3.48 2.35
C GLN A 25 -7.95 2.24 1.49
N GLY A 26 -6.89 1.63 0.96
CA GLY A 26 -6.99 0.40 0.21
C GLY A 26 -7.55 -0.75 1.05
N THR A 27 -8.08 -1.76 0.37
CA THR A 27 -8.70 -2.94 1.01
C THR A 27 -7.81 -4.19 0.91
N ALA A 28 -8.21 -5.24 1.64
CA ALA A 28 -7.58 -6.55 1.54
C ALA A 28 -7.71 -7.14 0.13
N GLU A 29 -8.88 -6.99 -0.48
CA GLU A 29 -9.20 -7.49 -1.82
C GLU A 29 -8.37 -6.78 -2.89
N GLU A 30 -8.26 -5.45 -2.82
CA GLU A 30 -7.44 -4.65 -3.73
C GLU A 30 -5.95 -4.99 -3.61
N ALA A 31 -5.47 -5.21 -2.38
CA ALA A 31 -4.08 -5.64 -2.15
C ALA A 31 -3.80 -7.00 -2.81
N LYS A 32 -4.68 -8.00 -2.66
CA LYS A 32 -4.54 -9.29 -3.34
C LYS A 32 -4.61 -9.14 -4.86
N ALA A 33 -5.50 -8.29 -5.36
CA ALA A 33 -5.63 -8.03 -6.79
C ALA A 33 -4.35 -7.44 -7.39
N LEU A 34 -3.69 -6.51 -6.69
CA LEU A 34 -2.40 -5.96 -7.13
C LEU A 34 -1.27 -7.00 -7.15
N VAL A 35 -1.24 -7.91 -6.16
CA VAL A 35 -0.28 -9.04 -6.17
C VAL A 35 -0.55 -9.96 -7.36
N ALA A 36 -1.81 -10.32 -7.59
CA ALA A 36 -2.20 -11.18 -8.71
C ALA A 36 -1.83 -10.54 -10.06
N LYS A 37 -2.09 -9.24 -10.24
CA LYS A 37 -1.68 -8.46 -11.41
C LYS A 37 -0.17 -8.50 -11.62
N ALA A 38 0.62 -8.26 -10.57
CA ALA A 38 2.08 -8.31 -10.66
C ALA A 38 2.59 -9.69 -11.07
N ILE A 39 2.05 -10.77 -10.49
CA ILE A 39 2.40 -12.15 -10.87
C ILE A 39 1.99 -12.46 -12.31
N GLU A 40 0.82 -12.01 -12.76
CA GLU A 40 0.40 -12.16 -14.15
C GLU A 40 1.34 -11.44 -15.12
N SER A 41 1.78 -10.24 -14.77
CA SER A 41 2.81 -9.54 -15.53
C SER A 41 4.14 -10.31 -15.53
N MET A 42 4.59 -10.85 -14.40
CA MET A 42 5.80 -11.68 -14.36
C MET A 42 5.71 -12.89 -15.29
N LYS A 43 4.54 -13.54 -15.39
CA LYS A 43 4.29 -14.64 -16.33
C LYS A 43 4.36 -14.21 -17.80
N LYS A 44 3.93 -12.97 -18.11
CA LYS A 44 3.83 -12.47 -19.50
C LYS A 44 5.14 -11.88 -20.02
N GLN A 45 5.86 -11.11 -19.19
CA GLN A 45 7.03 -10.33 -19.61
C GLN A 45 8.30 -10.61 -18.80
N GLY A 46 8.24 -11.56 -17.84
CA GLY A 46 9.37 -11.94 -17.01
C GLY A 46 9.51 -11.10 -15.73
N ILE A 47 10.14 -11.70 -14.72
CA ILE A 47 10.34 -11.12 -13.39
C ILE A 47 11.10 -9.78 -13.46
N GLU A 48 12.19 -9.72 -14.21
CA GLU A 48 13.06 -8.53 -14.28
C GLU A 48 12.34 -7.31 -14.87
N ASN A 49 11.63 -7.49 -15.98
CA ASN A 49 10.87 -6.42 -16.62
C ASN A 49 9.73 -5.94 -15.72
N THR A 50 9.01 -6.86 -15.07
CA THR A 50 7.96 -6.48 -14.12
C THR A 50 8.52 -5.75 -12.89
N ILE A 51 9.67 -6.14 -12.35
CA ILE A 51 10.34 -5.40 -11.27
C ILE A 51 10.71 -3.99 -11.73
N ALA A 52 11.24 -3.84 -12.95
CA ALA A 52 11.56 -2.53 -13.51
C ALA A 52 10.31 -1.64 -13.61
N ASP A 53 9.15 -2.21 -13.98
CA ASP A 53 7.89 -1.47 -14.00
C ASP A 53 7.37 -1.13 -12.59
N ILE A 54 7.41 -2.07 -11.63
CA ILE A 54 7.00 -1.81 -10.24
C ILE A 54 7.80 -0.65 -9.62
N ASN A 55 9.08 -0.51 -9.98
CA ASN A 55 9.95 0.55 -9.49
C ASN A 55 9.69 1.93 -10.14
N LYS A 56 8.88 2.01 -11.20
CA LYS A 56 8.43 3.28 -11.78
C LYS A 56 7.23 3.81 -11.01
N LYS A 57 7.18 5.13 -10.81
CA LYS A 57 6.06 5.80 -10.11
C LYS A 57 4.72 5.60 -10.84
N ASP A 58 4.77 5.54 -12.16
CA ASP A 58 3.64 5.38 -13.09
C ASP A 58 3.55 3.96 -13.69
N GLY A 59 4.26 2.98 -13.12
CA GLY A 59 4.26 1.59 -13.60
C GLY A 59 2.96 0.81 -13.35
N GLY A 60 1.97 1.43 -12.70
CA GLY A 60 0.65 0.83 -12.48
C GLY A 60 0.56 -0.18 -11.33
N TYR A 61 1.50 -0.13 -10.38
CA TYR A 61 1.56 -1.01 -9.20
C TYR A 61 1.45 -0.25 -7.87
N GLN A 62 0.94 0.98 -7.92
CA GLN A 62 0.63 1.82 -6.78
C GLN A 62 -0.78 2.36 -6.96
N ASP A 63 -1.60 2.30 -5.92
CA ASP A 63 -2.93 2.91 -5.85
C ASP A 63 -3.14 3.45 -4.42
N ARG A 64 -3.33 4.76 -4.28
CA ARG A 64 -3.45 5.43 -2.96
C ARG A 64 -2.32 5.03 -1.99
N ASP A 65 -2.62 4.21 -0.99
CA ASP A 65 -1.71 3.66 0.02
C ASP A 65 -1.24 2.22 -0.27
N LEU A 66 -1.80 1.57 -1.29
CA LEU A 66 -1.40 0.26 -1.81
C LEU A 66 -0.18 0.40 -2.73
N TYR A 67 0.78 -0.50 -2.56
CA TYR A 67 1.95 -0.58 -3.42
C TYR A 67 2.52 -1.99 -3.40
N VAL A 68 2.93 -2.48 -4.57
CA VAL A 68 3.61 -3.77 -4.70
C VAL A 68 5.06 -3.65 -4.24
N VAL A 69 5.52 -4.65 -3.50
CA VAL A 69 6.92 -4.86 -3.16
C VAL A 69 7.36 -6.23 -3.67
N VAL A 70 8.65 -6.35 -3.99
CA VAL A 70 9.25 -7.62 -4.40
C VAL A 70 10.51 -7.86 -3.58
N TYR A 71 10.68 -9.09 -3.09
CA TYR A 71 11.89 -9.56 -2.41
C TYR A 71 12.38 -10.84 -3.07
N ASP A 72 13.69 -11.09 -3.05
CA ASP A 72 14.19 -12.45 -3.26
C ASP A 72 13.98 -13.31 -2.00
N LEU A 73 14.25 -14.61 -2.11
CA LEU A 73 14.14 -15.57 -1.00
C LEU A 73 15.18 -15.36 0.11
N ASN A 74 16.18 -14.50 -0.10
CA ASN A 74 17.23 -14.13 0.85
C ASN A 74 17.01 -12.75 1.48
N ALA A 75 15.78 -12.22 1.37
CA ALA A 75 15.35 -10.93 1.90
C ALA A 75 16.00 -9.68 1.28
N LYS A 76 16.61 -9.78 0.09
CA LYS A 76 16.98 -8.61 -0.70
C LYS A 76 15.72 -7.96 -1.25
N ASN A 77 15.52 -6.66 -0.99
CA ASN A 77 14.42 -5.92 -1.59
C ASN A 77 14.74 -5.61 -3.05
N LEU A 78 13.88 -6.07 -3.97
CA LEU A 78 14.04 -5.89 -5.41
C LEU A 78 13.13 -4.79 -5.96
N ALA A 79 11.96 -4.58 -5.34
CA ALA A 79 11.06 -3.48 -5.67
C ALA A 79 10.40 -2.86 -4.44
N GLN A 80 10.32 -1.52 -4.44
CA GLN A 80 9.77 -0.74 -3.32
C GLN A 80 9.48 0.71 -3.74
N ILE A 81 8.44 1.32 -3.16
CA ILE A 81 8.10 2.74 -3.38
C ILE A 81 9.16 3.71 -2.82
N ASN A 82 9.90 3.29 -1.79
CA ASN A 82 11.07 3.98 -1.26
C ASN A 82 12.36 3.44 -1.92
N PRO A 83 12.96 4.19 -2.87
CA PRO A 83 14.13 3.71 -3.61
C PRO A 83 15.34 3.42 -2.72
N LYS A 84 15.43 4.02 -1.53
CA LYS A 84 16.54 3.80 -0.59
C LYS A 84 16.55 2.39 0.02
N MET A 85 15.48 1.62 -0.14
CA MET A 85 15.39 0.24 0.32
C MET A 85 15.78 -0.77 -0.76
N ILE A 86 15.71 -0.38 -2.05
CA ILE A 86 16.00 -1.28 -3.18
C ILE A 86 17.46 -1.72 -3.11
N GLY A 87 17.69 -3.01 -3.35
CA GLY A 87 19.00 -3.65 -3.37
C GLY A 87 19.56 -4.05 -2.00
N LYS A 88 18.94 -3.59 -0.90
CA LYS A 88 19.40 -3.91 0.46
C LYS A 88 18.83 -5.24 0.94
N ASN A 89 19.63 -5.94 1.74
CA ASN A 89 19.11 -7.06 2.53
C ASN A 89 18.34 -6.50 3.73
N MET A 90 17.09 -6.90 3.86
CA MET A 90 16.17 -6.38 4.87
C MET A 90 15.87 -7.40 5.98
N ILE A 91 16.60 -8.52 6.06
CA ILE A 91 16.31 -9.64 6.97
C ILE A 91 16.22 -9.23 8.44
N ASP A 92 16.98 -8.20 8.84
CA ASP A 92 17.04 -7.70 10.22
C ASP A 92 16.19 -6.45 10.46
N LEU A 93 15.41 -6.01 9.47
CA LEU A 93 14.50 -4.88 9.64
C LEU A 93 13.41 -5.26 10.64
N LYS A 94 13.24 -4.39 11.64
CA LYS A 94 12.18 -4.45 12.64
C LYS A 94 11.11 -3.41 12.36
N ASP A 95 9.88 -3.72 12.72
CA ASP A 95 8.85 -2.70 12.87
C ASP A 95 9.00 -1.94 14.21
N ALA A 96 8.09 -1.00 14.45
CA ALA A 96 8.09 -0.17 15.66
C ALA A 96 7.91 -0.95 16.97
N ASP A 97 7.40 -2.18 16.92
CA ASP A 97 7.21 -3.05 18.08
C ASP A 97 8.37 -4.07 18.23
N GLY A 98 9.40 -3.97 17.39
CA GLY A 98 10.58 -4.84 17.42
C GLY A 98 10.42 -6.15 16.66
N LYS A 99 9.33 -6.35 15.91
CA LYS A 99 9.06 -7.57 15.14
C LYS A 99 9.91 -7.63 13.88
N TYR A 100 10.62 -8.75 13.68
CA TYR A 100 11.35 -9.04 12.43
C TYR A 100 10.40 -9.50 11.31
N PHE A 101 9.59 -8.59 10.79
CA PHE A 101 8.57 -8.92 9.80
C PHE A 101 9.17 -9.43 8.47
N ILE A 102 10.41 -9.09 8.10
CA ILE A 102 11.00 -9.65 6.89
C ILE A 102 11.33 -11.15 7.07
N ARG A 103 11.79 -11.59 8.25
CA ARG A 103 12.01 -13.03 8.53
C ARG A 103 10.72 -13.83 8.43
N GLU A 104 9.65 -13.33 9.04
CA GLU A 104 8.33 -13.95 8.96
C GLU A 104 7.80 -14.00 7.51
N ARG A 105 8.09 -12.99 6.68
CA ARG A 105 7.72 -13.00 5.26
C ARG A 105 8.39 -14.15 4.51
N ILE A 106 9.70 -14.31 4.71
CA ILE A 106 10.47 -15.44 4.12
C ILE A 106 9.90 -16.77 4.62
N GLU A 107 9.56 -16.86 5.90
CA GLU A 107 8.97 -18.07 6.49
C GLU A 107 7.62 -18.42 5.86
N ILE A 108 6.70 -17.45 5.72
CA ILE A 108 5.39 -17.68 5.08
C ILE A 108 5.60 -18.14 3.63
N ALA A 109 6.46 -17.45 2.87
CA ALA A 109 6.74 -17.80 1.48
C ALA A 109 7.31 -19.22 1.34
N ASN A 110 8.22 -19.64 2.23
CA ASN A 110 8.85 -20.95 2.17
C ASN A 110 7.95 -22.09 2.67
N LYS A 111 7.12 -21.85 3.69
CA LYS A 111 6.26 -22.90 4.28
C LYS A 111 4.90 -23.03 3.61
N LYS A 112 4.30 -21.92 3.21
CA LYS A 112 2.90 -21.87 2.73
C LYS A 112 2.76 -21.43 1.28
N GLY A 113 3.80 -20.82 0.71
CA GLY A 113 3.74 -20.20 -0.62
C GLY A 113 3.03 -18.84 -0.62
N SER A 114 1.96 -18.67 0.15
CA SER A 114 1.28 -17.38 0.33
C SER A 114 0.68 -17.21 1.73
N GLY A 115 0.31 -15.99 2.06
CA GLY A 115 -0.38 -15.70 3.31
C GLY A 115 -0.42 -14.22 3.68
N TRP A 116 -1.13 -13.94 4.77
CA TRP A 116 -1.18 -12.61 5.37
C TRP A 116 -0.15 -12.46 6.48
N GLN A 117 0.40 -11.26 6.59
CA GLN A 117 1.38 -10.86 7.58
C GLN A 117 1.00 -9.48 8.15
N ASP A 118 0.93 -9.37 9.47
CA ASP A 118 0.67 -8.10 10.15
C ASP A 118 1.95 -7.50 10.76
N TYR A 119 2.16 -6.21 10.58
CA TYR A 119 3.27 -5.42 11.16
C TYR A 119 2.95 -3.93 11.13
N LYS A 120 3.75 -3.10 11.79
CA LYS A 120 3.64 -1.64 11.68
C LYS A 120 4.60 -1.08 10.64
N PHE A 121 4.14 -0.14 9.82
CA PHE A 121 5.00 0.51 8.83
C PHE A 121 4.57 1.95 8.54
N VAL A 122 5.47 2.72 7.94
CA VAL A 122 5.17 4.10 7.55
C VAL A 122 4.16 4.10 6.40
N ASN A 123 2.97 4.65 6.64
CA ASN A 123 1.98 4.88 5.59
C ASN A 123 2.48 5.95 4.61
N PRO A 124 2.56 5.65 3.30
CA PRO A 124 3.08 6.61 2.32
C PRO A 124 2.18 7.84 2.15
N VAL A 125 0.90 7.77 2.53
CA VAL A 125 -0.05 8.88 2.45
C VAL A 125 0.00 9.73 3.73
N THR A 126 -0.23 9.13 4.90
CA THR A 126 -0.31 9.89 6.17
C THR A 126 1.06 10.23 6.77
N LYS A 127 2.12 9.53 6.33
CA LYS A 127 3.49 9.59 6.86
C LYS A 127 3.63 9.13 8.32
N GLN A 128 2.59 8.50 8.88
CA GLN A 128 2.60 7.97 10.23
C GLN A 128 2.94 6.47 10.23
N ILE A 129 3.42 5.97 11.36
CA ILE A 129 3.58 4.53 11.57
C ILE A 129 2.21 3.96 11.92
N GLU A 130 1.69 3.07 11.09
CA GLU A 130 0.34 2.53 11.21
C GLU A 130 0.36 0.99 11.11
N PRO A 131 -0.63 0.29 11.70
CA PRO A 131 -0.80 -1.14 11.49
C PRO A 131 -1.10 -1.44 10.01
N LYS A 132 -0.38 -2.41 9.45
CA LYS A 132 -0.51 -2.87 8.07
C LYS A 132 -0.75 -4.37 8.03
N SER A 133 -1.65 -4.82 7.16
CA SER A 133 -1.76 -6.24 6.79
C SER A 133 -1.27 -6.43 5.36
N MET A 134 -0.31 -7.33 5.18
CA MET A 134 0.38 -7.57 3.92
C MET A 134 0.08 -8.97 3.42
N TYR A 135 -0.53 -9.05 2.24
CA TYR A 135 -0.61 -10.30 1.50
C TYR A 135 0.71 -10.50 0.78
N ILE A 136 1.26 -11.71 0.88
CA ILE A 136 2.46 -12.13 0.17
C ILE A 136 2.20 -13.43 -0.56
N GLU A 137 2.82 -13.57 -1.74
CA GLU A 137 2.75 -14.76 -2.57
C GLU A 137 4.11 -14.98 -3.24
N LYS A 138 4.63 -16.20 -3.09
CA LYS A 138 5.86 -16.65 -3.72
C LYS A 138 5.57 -16.99 -5.18
N TYR A 139 6.36 -16.42 -6.08
CA TYR A 139 6.36 -16.76 -7.49
C TYR A 139 7.79 -17.05 -7.93
N GLU A 140 8.06 -18.31 -8.31
CA GLU A 140 9.39 -18.81 -8.67
C GLU A 140 10.44 -18.47 -7.58
N THR A 141 11.33 -17.51 -7.87
CA THR A 141 12.47 -17.10 -7.04
C THR A 141 12.22 -15.82 -6.25
N VAL A 142 11.02 -15.25 -6.34
CA VAL A 142 10.66 -13.99 -5.68
C VAL A 142 9.42 -14.11 -4.80
N ILE A 143 9.28 -13.16 -3.88
CA ILE A 143 8.11 -12.95 -3.04
C ILE A 143 7.50 -11.63 -3.45
N VAL A 144 6.27 -11.67 -3.95
CA VAL A 144 5.48 -10.50 -4.33
C VAL A 144 4.52 -10.18 -3.19
N GLY A 145 4.38 -8.91 -2.82
CA GLY A 145 3.45 -8.54 -1.76
C GLY A 145 2.84 -7.16 -1.94
N CYS A 146 1.63 -7.01 -1.42
CA CYS A 146 0.92 -5.74 -1.30
C CYS A 146 0.06 -5.81 -0.04
N GLY A 147 -0.16 -4.67 0.60
CA GLY A 147 -0.90 -4.64 1.85
C GLY A 147 -1.58 -3.31 2.06
N PHE A 148 -2.62 -3.34 2.88
CA PHE A 148 -3.44 -2.20 3.25
C PHE A 148 -3.16 -1.79 4.70
N TYR A 149 -3.34 -0.51 4.99
CA TYR A 149 -3.28 -0.01 6.36
C TYR A 149 -4.65 -0.17 7.02
N LYS A 150 -4.65 -0.61 8.28
CA LYS A 150 -5.89 -0.84 9.03
C LYS A 150 -6.42 0.52 9.50
N LYS A 151 -7.73 0.76 9.32
CA LYS A 151 -8.40 1.92 9.92
C LYS A 151 -8.27 1.81 11.45
N ASN A 152 -7.82 2.89 12.09
CA ASN A 152 -7.84 3.02 13.55
C ASN A 152 -9.27 3.24 14.05
#